data_AF-A0A8J7Y374-F1
#
_entry.id   AF-A0A8J7Y374-F1
#
_cell.length_a   1.000
_cell.length_b   1.000
_cell.length_c   1.000
_cell.angle_alpha   90.00
_cell.angle_beta   90.00
_cell.angle_gamma   90.00
#
_symmetry.space_group_name_H-M   'P 1'
#
loop_
_entity.id
_entity.type
_entity.pdbx_description
1 polymer ?
#
loop_
_entity_poly.entity_id
_entity_poly.type
_entity_poly.pdbx_seq_one_letter_code
_entity_poly.pdbx_strand_id
1 'polypeptide(L)'
;MTDDRPETDDGDGLNELFDELEELEEIVDSETEREQVREAMRAATAAQDRDPVVFGRVIWGFDREDFAEAVLGSLLFGIPMAVEGGTIDAGQHIARHPLYFFGTLTAAVAMVFGILYVADFQDVRVANRILGIVPRRLAVVTATAFAVSVALLTGWGLVEWSTDPIVVWQSLCTCTVAFVPMAIGAALGDILPGS
;
A
#
# COMPACT_ATOMS: atom_id res chain seq x y z
N MET A 1 21.32 -29.28 31.43
CA MET A 1 19.97 -28.94 30.93
C MET A 1 19.82 -27.44 31.00
N THR A 2 20.32 -26.75 29.99
CA THR A 2 19.89 -25.42 29.56
C THR A 2 20.22 -25.37 28.07
N ASP A 3 19.16 -25.47 27.28
CA ASP A 3 19.14 -25.27 25.84
C ASP A 3 19.15 -23.76 25.63
N ASP A 4 20.23 -23.24 25.06
CA ASP A 4 20.41 -21.82 24.76
C ASP A 4 20.68 -21.73 23.26
N ARG A 5 19.59 -21.81 22.48
CA ARG A 5 19.62 -21.50 21.06
C ARG A 5 19.35 -20.00 20.92
N PRO A 6 20.33 -19.19 20.48
CA PRO A 6 20.00 -17.86 20.03
C PRO A 6 19.14 -17.97 18.77
N GLU A 7 18.00 -17.29 18.77
CA GLU A 7 17.15 -17.06 17.61
C GLU A 7 18.01 -16.33 16.56
N THR A 8 18.47 -17.07 15.55
CA THR A 8 19.18 -16.49 14.40
C THR A 8 18.18 -15.75 13.54
N ASP A 9 18.46 -14.47 13.36
CA ASP A 9 17.99 -13.63 12.27
C ASP A 9 18.13 -14.43 10.95
N ASP A 10 17.02 -14.70 10.24
CA ASP A 10 16.98 -15.59 9.07
C ASP A 10 17.93 -15.15 7.93
N GLY A 11 18.47 -13.93 7.99
CA GLY A 11 19.52 -13.44 7.09
C GLY A 11 20.94 -13.93 7.39
N ASP A 12 21.24 -14.31 8.64
CA ASP A 12 22.58 -14.74 9.07
C ASP A 12 22.81 -16.24 8.79
N GLY A 13 21.74 -17.05 8.88
CA GLY A 13 21.82 -18.49 8.67
C GLY A 13 22.16 -18.91 7.23
N LEU A 14 21.74 -18.14 6.22
CA LEU A 14 22.10 -18.44 4.83
C LEU A 14 23.57 -18.13 4.52
N ASN A 15 24.12 -17.08 5.10
CA ASN A 15 25.52 -16.73 4.91
C ASN A 15 26.43 -17.75 5.60
N GLU A 16 26.05 -18.22 6.80
CA GLU A 16 26.71 -19.33 7.49
C GLU A 16 26.68 -20.64 6.67
N LEU A 17 25.55 -20.94 6.01
CA LEU A 17 25.44 -22.09 5.10
C LEU A 17 26.30 -21.96 3.84
N PHE A 18 26.50 -20.75 3.31
CA PHE A 18 27.41 -20.53 2.17
C PHE A 18 28.87 -20.76 2.56
N ASP A 19 29.28 -20.22 3.71
CA ASP A 19 30.63 -20.40 4.24
C ASP A 19 30.92 -21.91 4.49
N GLU A 20 29.95 -22.65 5.03
CA GLU A 20 30.07 -24.10 5.26
C GLU A 20 30.15 -24.92 3.95
N LEU A 21 29.44 -24.51 2.89
CA LEU A 21 29.49 -25.18 1.59
C LEU A 21 30.79 -24.89 0.82
N GLU A 22 31.36 -23.69 0.96
CA GLU A 22 32.67 -23.33 0.39
C GLU A 22 33.80 -24.14 1.04
N GLU A 23 33.77 -24.26 2.37
CA GLU A 23 34.69 -25.13 3.12
C GLU A 23 34.57 -26.60 2.67
N LEU A 24 33.34 -27.07 2.39
CA LEU A 24 33.10 -28.42 1.90
C LEU A 24 33.64 -28.64 0.47
N GLU A 25 33.61 -27.65 -0.44
CA GLU A 25 34.22 -27.78 -1.78
C GLU A 25 35.74 -27.99 -1.70
N GLU A 26 36.41 -27.34 -0.74
CA GLU A 26 37.86 -27.46 -0.54
C GLU A 26 38.28 -28.82 0.01
N ILE A 27 37.43 -29.46 0.82
CA ILE A 27 37.72 -30.74 1.48
C ILE A 27 37.44 -31.94 0.56
N VAL A 28 36.56 -31.78 -0.43
CA VAL A 28 36.09 -32.89 -1.25
C VAL A 28 37.10 -33.27 -2.34
N ASP A 29 37.47 -34.55 -2.37
CA ASP A 29 38.51 -35.10 -3.25
C ASP A 29 37.98 -35.55 -4.64
N SER A 30 36.69 -35.84 -4.78
CA SER A 30 36.14 -36.37 -6.04
C SER A 30 35.46 -35.29 -6.91
N GLU A 31 35.67 -35.39 -8.22
CA GLU A 31 35.10 -34.44 -9.19
C GLU A 31 33.56 -34.45 -9.20
N THR A 32 32.95 -35.61 -8.95
CA THR A 32 31.50 -35.79 -8.87
C THR A 32 30.88 -35.11 -7.65
N GLU A 33 31.57 -35.14 -6.51
CA GLU A 33 31.08 -34.50 -5.28
C GLU A 33 31.27 -32.98 -5.33
N ARG A 34 32.36 -32.48 -5.94
CA ARG A 34 32.52 -31.03 -6.19
C ARG A 34 31.42 -30.47 -7.07
N GLU A 35 30.96 -31.24 -8.07
CA GLU A 35 29.86 -30.78 -8.92
C GLU A 35 28.53 -30.71 -8.17
N GLN A 36 28.29 -31.62 -7.22
CA GLN A 36 27.10 -31.57 -6.34
C GLN A 36 27.14 -30.37 -5.40
N VAL A 37 28.32 -30.02 -4.85
CA VAL A 37 28.48 -28.82 -4.01
C VAL A 37 28.23 -27.55 -4.82
N ARG A 38 28.73 -27.46 -6.06
CA ARG A 38 28.44 -26.32 -6.96
C ARG A 38 26.97 -26.23 -7.36
N GLU A 39 26.29 -27.36 -7.52
CA GLU A 39 24.86 -27.40 -7.79
C GLU A 39 24.05 -26.92 -6.58
N ALA A 40 24.45 -27.32 -5.37
CA ALA A 40 23.87 -26.84 -4.11
C ALA A 40 24.10 -25.33 -3.92
N MET A 41 25.32 -24.84 -4.16
CA MET A 41 25.61 -23.39 -4.14
C MET A 41 24.77 -22.62 -5.16
N ARG A 42 24.64 -23.13 -6.40
CA ARG A 42 23.78 -22.53 -7.43
C ARG A 42 22.30 -22.52 -7.03
N ALA A 43 21.82 -23.59 -6.38
CA ALA A 43 20.46 -23.66 -5.89
C ALA A 43 20.20 -22.69 -4.73
N ALA A 44 21.18 -22.51 -3.82
CA ALA A 44 21.12 -21.55 -2.74
C ALA A 44 21.13 -20.10 -3.26
N THR A 45 22.01 -19.76 -4.22
CA THR A 45 22.04 -18.43 -4.85
C THR A 45 20.75 -18.16 -5.64
N ALA A 46 20.25 -19.17 -6.36
CA ALA A 46 18.97 -19.05 -7.07
C ALA A 46 17.77 -18.95 -6.12
N ALA A 47 17.85 -19.47 -4.89
CA ALA A 47 16.85 -19.28 -3.85
C ALA A 47 16.94 -17.86 -3.26
N GLN A 48 18.16 -17.34 -3.04
CA GLN A 48 18.42 -15.97 -2.60
C GLN A 48 17.91 -14.93 -3.62
N ASP A 49 18.13 -15.16 -4.92
CA ASP A 49 17.59 -14.32 -6.00
C ASP A 49 16.07 -14.48 -6.19
N ARG A 50 15.48 -15.54 -5.63
CA ARG A 50 14.05 -15.87 -5.67
C ARG A 50 13.30 -15.55 -4.38
N ASP A 51 13.98 -15.04 -3.36
CA ASP A 51 13.29 -14.30 -2.32
C ASP A 51 13.04 -12.92 -2.90
N PRO A 52 11.82 -12.62 -3.39
CA PRO A 52 11.46 -11.22 -3.45
C PRO A 52 11.53 -10.78 -1.97
N VAL A 53 12.41 -9.84 -1.67
CA VAL A 53 12.48 -9.18 -0.36
C VAL A 53 11.14 -8.48 -0.15
N VAL A 54 10.12 -9.23 0.24
CA VAL A 54 8.71 -8.83 0.40
C VAL A 54 8.38 -8.61 1.87
N PHE A 55 9.29 -8.96 2.77
CA PHE A 55 9.10 -8.79 4.20
C PHE A 55 10.18 -7.87 4.74
N GLY A 56 9.80 -6.64 5.11
CA GLY A 56 10.64 -5.79 5.97
C GLY A 56 11.16 -4.48 5.38
N ARG A 57 10.66 -3.98 4.24
CA ARG A 57 10.99 -2.59 3.86
C ARG A 57 10.21 -1.62 4.77
N VAL A 58 10.88 -1.14 5.82
CA VAL A 58 10.39 -0.10 6.72
C VAL A 58 10.27 1.21 5.92
N ILE A 59 9.07 1.55 5.45
CA ILE A 59 8.81 2.79 4.73
C ILE A 59 8.75 3.95 5.73
N TRP A 60 9.71 4.88 5.63
CA TRP A 60 9.80 6.07 6.48
C TRP A 60 9.10 7.26 5.82
N GLY A 61 7.83 7.47 6.15
CA GLY A 61 7.09 8.66 5.73
C GLY A 61 6.34 8.50 4.41
N PHE A 62 5.95 9.62 3.82
CA PHE A 62 5.28 9.70 2.52
C PHE A 62 6.07 10.70 1.68
N ASP A 63 6.70 10.23 0.61
CA ASP A 63 7.60 11.00 -0.24
C ASP A 63 6.89 11.57 -1.49
N ARG A 64 7.67 12.00 -2.50
CA ARG A 64 7.12 12.57 -3.73
C ARG A 64 6.75 11.49 -4.74
N GLU A 65 7.47 10.37 -4.75
CA GLU A 65 7.15 9.20 -5.54
C GLU A 65 5.80 8.61 -5.09
N ASP A 66 5.63 8.37 -3.78
CA ASP A 66 4.38 7.88 -3.17
C ASP A 66 3.19 8.77 -3.56
N PHE A 67 3.40 10.09 -3.58
CA PHE A 67 2.39 11.05 -4.01
C PHE A 67 1.99 10.86 -5.48
N ALA A 68 2.97 10.68 -6.37
CA ALA A 68 2.71 10.49 -7.79
C ALA A 68 1.95 9.18 -8.05
N GLU A 69 2.32 8.11 -7.36
CA GLU A 69 1.66 6.80 -7.46
C GLU A 69 0.23 6.85 -6.89
N ALA A 70 0.04 7.52 -5.76
CA ALA A 70 -1.28 7.72 -5.18
C ALA A 70 -2.21 8.52 -6.10
N VAL A 71 -1.68 9.57 -6.76
CA VAL A 71 -2.42 10.35 -7.75
C VAL A 71 -2.74 9.50 -8.98
N LEU A 72 -1.77 8.74 -9.49
CA LEU A 72 -1.98 7.87 -10.66
C LEU A 72 -3.05 6.81 -10.38
N GLY A 73 -2.95 6.12 -9.25
CA GLY A 73 -3.95 5.15 -8.81
C GLY A 73 -5.33 5.78 -8.63
N SER A 74 -5.40 6.97 -8.03
CA SER A 74 -6.66 7.72 -7.90
C SER A 74 -7.27 8.02 -9.26
N LEU A 75 -6.50 8.49 -10.23
CA LEU A 75 -7.00 8.83 -11.56
C LEU A 75 -7.41 7.59 -12.36
N LEU A 76 -6.65 6.48 -12.24
CA LEU A 76 -6.93 5.23 -12.94
C LEU A 76 -8.34 4.71 -12.64
N PHE A 77 -8.76 4.79 -11.39
CA PHE A 77 -10.11 4.40 -10.98
C PHE A 77 -11.12 5.56 -11.03
N GLY A 78 -10.65 6.78 -10.82
CA GLY A 78 -11.47 7.97 -10.72
C GLY A 78 -12.07 8.45 -12.04
N ILE A 79 -11.30 8.37 -13.13
CA ILE A 79 -11.75 8.82 -14.45
C ILE A 79 -12.94 7.97 -14.97
N PRO A 80 -12.87 6.62 -15.01
CA PRO A 80 -14.00 5.81 -15.43
C PRO A 80 -15.26 6.07 -14.60
N MET A 81 -15.09 6.19 -13.28
CA MET A 81 -16.18 6.48 -12.36
C MET A 81 -16.80 7.86 -12.59
N ALA A 82 -15.99 8.88 -12.83
CA ALA A 82 -16.50 10.23 -13.10
C ALA A 82 -17.27 10.30 -14.44
N VAL A 83 -16.90 9.48 -15.41
CA VAL A 83 -17.58 9.38 -16.71
C VAL A 83 -18.86 8.54 -16.61
N GLU A 84 -18.89 7.56 -15.72
CA GLU A 84 -20.08 6.75 -15.44
C GLU A 84 -21.06 7.52 -14.53
N GLY A 85 -22.24 7.87 -15.05
CA GLY A 85 -23.21 8.73 -14.36
C GLY A 85 -23.65 8.25 -12.96
N GLY A 86 -23.43 6.97 -12.63
CA GLY A 86 -23.77 6.38 -11.33
C GLY A 86 -23.15 7.09 -10.12
N THR A 87 -22.02 7.78 -10.28
CA THR A 87 -21.37 8.53 -9.20
C THR A 87 -22.22 9.70 -8.70
N ILE A 88 -22.84 10.44 -9.63
CA ILE A 88 -23.71 11.57 -9.30
C ILE A 88 -24.99 11.07 -8.63
N ASP A 89 -25.60 10.01 -9.18
CA ASP A 89 -26.84 9.44 -8.64
C ASP A 89 -26.64 8.91 -7.21
N ALA A 90 -25.53 8.22 -6.96
CA ALA A 90 -25.15 7.76 -5.63
C ALA A 90 -24.87 8.93 -4.67
N GLY A 91 -24.19 9.99 -5.13
CA GLY A 91 -23.94 11.20 -4.36
C GLY A 91 -25.24 11.88 -3.91
N GLN A 92 -26.20 12.01 -4.81
CA GLN A 92 -27.52 12.56 -4.49
C GLN A 92 -28.33 11.66 -3.54
N HIS A 93 -28.18 10.34 -3.65
CA HIS A 93 -28.83 9.40 -2.72
C HIS A 93 -28.27 9.56 -1.29
N ILE A 94 -26.94 9.61 -1.16
CA ILE A 94 -26.24 9.78 0.11
C ILE A 94 -26.53 11.16 0.73
N ALA A 95 -26.66 12.21 -0.07
CA ALA A 95 -27.00 13.55 0.42
C ALA A 95 -28.34 13.58 1.18
N ARG A 96 -29.28 12.69 0.84
CA ARG A 96 -30.58 12.53 1.53
C ARG A 96 -30.50 11.64 2.78
N HIS A 97 -29.41 10.87 2.93
CA HIS A 97 -29.21 9.92 4.02
C HIS A 97 -27.86 10.17 4.71
N PRO A 98 -27.77 11.14 5.64
CA PRO A 98 -26.50 11.54 6.27
C PRO A 98 -25.76 10.39 6.96
N LEU A 99 -26.46 9.38 7.47
CA LEU A 99 -25.83 8.19 8.04
C LEU A 99 -25.04 7.39 6.99
N TYR A 100 -25.51 7.34 5.75
CA TYR A 100 -24.81 6.66 4.67
C TYR A 100 -23.56 7.44 4.26
N PHE A 101 -23.56 8.77 4.37
CA PHE A 101 -22.36 9.57 4.14
C PHE A 101 -21.23 9.16 5.09
N PHE A 102 -21.51 9.14 6.40
CA PHE A 102 -20.52 8.70 7.37
C PHE A 102 -20.15 7.23 7.18
N GLY A 103 -21.12 6.37 6.88
CA GLY A 103 -20.87 4.97 6.56
C GLY A 103 -19.92 4.79 5.38
N THR A 104 -20.14 5.50 4.28
CA THR A 104 -19.28 5.47 3.08
C THR A 104 -17.88 5.99 3.38
N LEU A 105 -17.76 7.11 4.09
CA LEU A 105 -16.47 7.68 4.46
C LEU A 105 -15.69 6.74 5.39
N THR A 106 -16.34 6.22 6.43
CA THR A 106 -15.71 5.27 7.36
C THR A 106 -15.34 3.97 6.66
N ALA A 107 -16.21 3.45 5.77
CA ALA A 107 -15.90 2.24 5.00
C ALA A 107 -14.70 2.42 4.08
N ALA A 108 -14.59 3.56 3.40
CA ALA A 108 -13.44 3.87 2.56
C ALA A 108 -12.14 3.98 3.38
N VAL A 109 -12.16 4.72 4.49
CA VAL A 109 -10.98 4.83 5.37
C VAL A 109 -10.61 3.48 6.00
N ALA A 110 -11.60 2.67 6.41
CA ALA A 110 -11.37 1.33 6.95
C ALA A 110 -10.79 0.39 5.88
N MET A 111 -11.24 0.50 4.64
CA MET A 111 -10.69 -0.25 3.51
C MET A 111 -9.24 0.11 3.26
N VAL A 112 -8.91 1.41 3.17
CA VAL A 112 -7.54 1.89 3.02
C VAL A 112 -6.67 1.45 4.21
N PHE A 113 -7.20 1.53 5.43
CA PHE A 113 -6.51 1.03 6.61
C PHE A 113 -6.22 -0.47 6.50
N GLY A 114 -7.19 -1.27 6.02
CA GLY A 114 -7.00 -2.70 5.78
C GLY A 114 -5.91 -2.97 4.75
N ILE A 115 -5.91 -2.22 3.65
CA ILE A 115 -4.92 -2.30 2.57
C ILE A 115 -3.51 -1.95 3.10
N LEU A 116 -3.38 -0.89 3.88
CA LEU A 116 -2.07 -0.39 4.35
C LEU A 116 -1.52 -1.12 5.59
N TYR A 117 -2.37 -1.67 6.47
CA TYR A 117 -1.95 -2.13 7.80
C TYR A 117 -2.42 -3.52 8.22
N VAL A 118 -3.46 -4.09 7.58
CA VAL A 118 -3.96 -5.45 7.93
C VAL A 118 -3.40 -6.51 6.98
N ALA A 119 -3.12 -6.13 5.73
CA ALA A 119 -2.25 -6.93 4.89
C ALA A 119 -0.82 -6.80 5.43
N ASP A 120 -0.22 -7.91 5.83
CA ASP A 120 0.99 -8.10 6.65
C ASP A 120 2.32 -7.63 6.00
N PHE A 121 2.31 -6.46 5.33
CA PHE A 121 3.38 -6.01 4.42
C PHE A 121 4.37 -5.00 5.02
N GLN A 122 4.19 -4.52 6.25
CA GLN A 122 4.98 -3.38 6.75
C GLN A 122 5.15 -3.38 8.29
N ASP A 123 6.38 -3.54 8.78
CA ASP A 123 6.75 -3.16 10.16
C ASP A 123 6.75 -1.62 10.26
N VAL A 124 5.55 -1.03 10.34
CA VAL A 124 5.38 0.42 10.51
C VAL A 124 5.63 0.75 11.98
N ARG A 125 6.89 0.99 12.33
CA ARG A 125 7.22 1.74 13.54
C ARG A 125 6.68 3.16 13.37
N VAL A 126 5.46 3.40 13.85
CA VAL A 126 4.75 4.69 13.77
C VAL A 126 5.52 5.77 14.53
N ALA A 127 6.52 6.37 13.89
CA ALA A 127 7.31 7.43 14.51
C ALA A 127 6.59 8.79 14.50
N ASN A 128 5.58 8.98 13.65
CA ASN A 128 4.88 10.26 13.53
C ASN A 128 3.37 10.07 13.36
N ARG A 129 2.63 10.25 14.45
CA ARG A 129 1.17 10.15 14.49
C ARG A 129 0.59 11.55 14.56
N ILE A 130 -0.33 11.90 13.64
CA ILE A 130 -1.04 13.19 13.68
C ILE A 130 -1.93 13.17 14.93
N LEU A 131 -1.75 14.17 15.79
CA LEU A 131 -2.44 14.29 17.08
C LEU A 131 -2.31 13.06 18.00
N GLY A 132 -1.31 12.19 17.80
CA GLY A 132 -1.14 10.98 18.62
C GLY A 132 -2.18 9.88 18.36
N ILE A 133 -3.04 10.00 17.34
CA ILE A 133 -4.12 9.03 17.04
C ILE A 133 -4.07 8.52 15.59
N VAL A 134 -3.91 9.41 14.60
CA VAL A 134 -4.02 9.03 13.18
C VAL A 134 -2.64 8.84 12.54
N PRO A 135 -2.35 7.70 11.90
CA PRO A 135 -1.11 7.52 11.14
C PRO A 135 -1.00 8.58 10.04
N ARG A 136 0.15 9.27 9.95
CA ARG A 136 0.35 10.33 8.94
C ARG A 136 0.17 9.81 7.51
N ARG A 137 0.68 8.61 7.22
CA ARG A 137 0.56 7.96 5.90
C ARG A 137 -0.91 7.77 5.49
N LEU A 138 -1.72 7.15 6.35
CA LEU A 138 -3.17 7.00 6.14
C LEU A 138 -3.84 8.34 5.81
N ALA A 139 -3.54 9.38 6.60
CA ALA A 139 -4.11 10.70 6.41
C ALA A 139 -3.72 11.32 5.07
N VAL A 140 -2.47 11.17 4.64
CA VAL A 140 -2.00 11.77 3.38
C VAL A 140 -2.55 11.02 2.16
N VAL A 141 -2.57 9.69 2.17
CA VAL A 141 -3.15 8.88 1.08
C VAL A 141 -4.63 9.19 0.89
N THR A 142 -5.40 9.16 1.98
CA THR A 142 -6.84 9.48 1.94
C THR A 142 -7.11 10.95 1.58
N ALA A 143 -6.32 11.89 2.12
CA ALA A 143 -6.46 13.31 1.75
C ALA A 143 -6.13 13.55 0.27
N THR A 144 -5.11 12.89 -0.26
CA THR A 144 -4.73 12.99 -1.68
C THR A 144 -5.85 12.49 -2.58
N ALA A 145 -6.38 11.30 -2.32
CA ALA A 145 -7.51 10.76 -3.08
C ALA A 145 -8.76 11.66 -3.00
N PHE A 146 -9.08 12.19 -1.83
CA PHE A 146 -10.21 13.09 -1.67
C PHE A 146 -9.99 14.43 -2.41
N ALA A 147 -8.78 14.99 -2.32
CA ALA A 147 -8.42 16.21 -3.04
C ALA A 147 -8.48 16.01 -4.57
N VAL A 148 -7.98 14.87 -5.07
CA VAL A 148 -8.08 14.49 -6.49
C VAL A 148 -9.54 14.36 -6.90
N SER A 149 -10.39 13.71 -6.09
CA SER A 149 -11.83 13.62 -6.34
C SER A 149 -12.48 14.99 -6.50
N VAL A 150 -12.27 15.88 -5.52
CA VAL A 150 -12.80 17.25 -5.56
C VAL A 150 -12.28 18.00 -6.79
N ALA A 151 -10.97 17.94 -7.06
CA ALA A 151 -10.36 18.65 -8.19
C ALA A 151 -10.88 18.14 -9.55
N LEU A 152 -10.96 16.82 -9.71
CA LEU A 152 -11.41 16.16 -10.93
C LEU A 152 -12.87 16.48 -11.22
N LEU A 153 -13.75 16.27 -10.24
CA LEU A 153 -15.18 16.50 -10.40
C LEU A 153 -15.49 17.99 -10.59
N THR A 154 -14.75 18.88 -9.92
CA THR A 154 -14.89 20.33 -10.11
C THR A 154 -14.39 20.74 -11.50
N GLY A 155 -13.24 20.22 -11.93
CA GLY A 155 -12.65 20.52 -13.24
C GLY A 155 -13.54 20.08 -14.41
N TRP A 156 -14.28 18.99 -14.25
CA TRP A 156 -15.26 18.53 -15.25
C TRP A 156 -16.67 19.09 -15.09
N GLY A 157 -16.92 19.94 -14.09
CA GLY A 157 -18.24 20.52 -13.85
C GLY A 157 -19.29 19.49 -13.43
N LEU A 158 -18.87 18.36 -12.85
CA LEU A 158 -19.77 17.35 -12.28
C LEU A 158 -20.30 17.74 -10.90
N VAL A 159 -19.64 18.70 -10.24
CA VAL A 159 -20.04 19.26 -8.94
C VAL A 159 -20.08 20.78 -9.00
N GLU A 160 -20.98 21.35 -8.21
CA GLU A 160 -21.21 22.79 -8.14
C GLU A 160 -20.93 23.33 -6.73
N TRP A 161 -20.17 24.42 -6.68
CA TRP A 161 -19.83 25.14 -5.46
C TRP A 161 -20.55 26.49 -5.44
N SER A 162 -21.86 26.46 -5.17
CA SER A 162 -22.72 27.64 -5.14
C SER A 162 -22.90 28.19 -3.72
N THR A 163 -23.63 29.30 -3.59
CA THR A 163 -24.01 29.86 -2.28
C THR A 163 -25.07 29.00 -1.57
N ASP A 164 -25.76 28.11 -2.29
CA ASP A 164 -26.79 27.24 -1.70
C ASP A 164 -26.13 26.09 -0.92
N PRO A 165 -26.31 26.01 0.42
CA PRO A 165 -25.71 24.95 1.23
C PRO A 165 -26.15 23.54 0.83
N ILE A 166 -27.34 23.38 0.25
CA ILE A 166 -27.87 22.07 -0.17
C ILE A 166 -27.09 21.55 -1.38
N VAL A 167 -26.79 22.44 -2.34
CA VAL A 167 -26.02 22.08 -3.54
C VAL A 167 -24.58 21.75 -3.15
N VAL A 168 -23.98 22.56 -2.29
CA VAL A 168 -22.63 22.30 -1.75
C VAL A 168 -22.57 20.94 -1.02
N TRP A 169 -23.60 20.62 -0.23
CA TRP A 169 -23.69 19.33 0.45
C TRP A 169 -23.80 18.16 -0.52
N GLN A 170 -24.61 18.28 -1.58
CA GLN A 170 -24.73 17.26 -2.62
C GLN A 170 -23.40 17.07 -3.35
N SER A 171 -22.71 18.15 -3.71
CA SER A 171 -21.39 18.13 -4.32
C SER A 171 -20.36 17.40 -3.45
N LEU A 172 -20.35 17.65 -2.14
CA LEU A 172 -19.49 16.93 -1.19
C LEU A 172 -19.81 15.43 -1.12
N CYS A 173 -21.09 15.07 -1.15
CA CYS A 173 -21.52 13.67 -1.16
C CYS A 173 -21.06 12.96 -2.45
N THR A 174 -21.19 13.61 -3.61
CA THR A 174 -20.69 13.09 -4.88
C THR A 174 -19.17 12.90 -4.86
N CYS A 175 -18.41 13.88 -4.35
CA CYS A 175 -16.98 13.74 -4.16
C CYS A 175 -16.62 12.58 -3.20
N THR A 176 -17.44 12.35 -2.18
CA THR A 176 -17.24 11.26 -1.21
C THR A 176 -17.50 9.88 -1.83
N VAL A 177 -18.46 9.76 -2.75
CA VAL A 177 -18.66 8.53 -3.52
C VAL A 177 -17.46 8.27 -4.43
N ALA A 178 -17.06 9.29 -5.20
CA ALA A 178 -15.91 9.21 -6.09
C ALA A 178 -14.60 8.90 -5.34
N PHE A 179 -14.48 9.41 -4.12
CA PHE A 179 -13.35 9.17 -3.24
C PHE A 179 -13.14 7.68 -2.93
N VAL A 180 -14.20 6.85 -2.86
CA VAL A 180 -14.08 5.45 -2.43
C VAL A 180 -13.08 4.65 -3.29
N PRO A 181 -13.30 4.45 -4.60
CA PRO A 181 -12.34 3.69 -5.41
C PRO A 181 -11.07 4.49 -5.71
N MET A 182 -11.13 5.83 -5.73
CA MET A 182 -9.91 6.64 -5.87
C MET A 182 -8.97 6.41 -4.68
N ALA A 183 -9.50 6.29 -3.47
CA ALA A 183 -8.71 6.02 -2.26
C ALA A 183 -8.13 4.61 -2.26
N ILE A 184 -8.87 3.63 -2.77
CA ILE A 184 -8.35 2.27 -3.00
C ILE A 184 -7.20 2.32 -4.01
N GLY A 185 -7.40 2.99 -5.15
CA GLY A 185 -6.37 3.19 -6.16
C GLY A 185 -5.14 3.90 -5.60
N ALA A 186 -5.33 4.94 -4.78
CA ALA A 186 -4.26 5.66 -4.13
C ALA A 186 -3.46 4.78 -3.16
N ALA A 187 -4.16 3.98 -2.36
CA ALA A 187 -3.55 3.07 -1.40
C ALA A 187 -2.81 1.92 -2.08
N LEU A 188 -3.33 1.41 -3.20
CA LEU A 188 -2.64 0.41 -4.02
C LEU A 188 -1.42 1.02 -4.72
N GLY A 189 -1.54 2.26 -5.22
CA GLY A 189 -0.42 3.02 -5.78
C GLY A 189 0.72 3.15 -4.78
N ASP A 190 0.42 3.62 -3.57
CA ASP A 190 1.35 3.76 -2.44
C ASP A 190 1.98 2.43 -1.94
N ILE A 191 1.43 1.28 -2.33
CA ILE A 191 2.00 -0.05 -1.99
C ILE A 191 2.87 -0.60 -3.10
N LEU A 192 2.68 -0.16 -4.35
CA LEU A 192 3.46 -0.70 -5.46
C LEU A 192 4.92 -0.27 -5.30
N PRO A 193 5.88 -1.19 -5.44
CA PRO A 193 7.29 -0.85 -5.27
C PRO A 193 7.78 0.02 -6.43
N GLY A 194 7.87 1.32 -6.19
CA GLY A 194 8.67 2.26 -6.97
C GLY A 194 10.13 2.27 -6.50
N SER A 195 10.93 1.33 -7.02
CA SER A 195 12.41 1.26 -6.98
C SER A 195 13.13 1.64 -5.66
#